data_AF-A0A9P8JCP1-F1
#
_entry.id   AF-A0A9P8JCP1-F1
#
_cell.length_a   1.000
_cell.length_b   1.000
_cell.length_c   1.000
_cell.angle_alpha   90.00
_cell.angle_beta   90.00
_cell.angle_gamma   90.00
#
_symmetry.space_group_name_H-M   'P 1'
#
loop_
_entity.id
_entity.type
_entity.pdbx_description
1 polymer ?
#
loop_
_entity_poly.entity_id
_entity_poly.type
_entity_poly.pdbx_seq_one_letter_code
_entity_poly.pdbx_strand_id
1 'polypeptide(L)'
;MPSLEVLCAHEEDIFDPKIHLDYSPAENVFSLADLGIEEHEYTTPIAGFSGPGDVLGQLRVQPSQEALPLTDEEEAYDPLSGSSVIPWHVDSYPYVCIIMLSDTTHMKGGETYISGKDIQAVRGPSLGTAVVLQGGQVKHLAARTFGSAERITTITSFRAAEVGRFDDSRLANLRAYDNLPELYSQWSVYRLRKMRDEIDAALVKIDRTTQAGHSFVHQETENLCEELSKYAKRTARQMVDPEIRDDLARKYGAHGIAKAGNYWQTVRSAPQAKVMIADATKSAEDNMPRMKNYTLDWCQTRARIQRGAKERGTNGLIVWDEKVDYFLGDELEAQGLNEILLYWMDKTGLMEVVIDF
;
A
#
# COMPACT_ATOMS: atom_id res chain seq x y z
N MET A 1 -30.37 5.45 -36.67
CA MET A 1 -29.55 6.15 -35.65
C MET A 1 -28.10 6.00 -36.10
N PRO A 2 -27.24 7.03 -36.00
CA PRO A 2 -25.82 6.88 -36.29
C PRO A 2 -25.13 6.04 -35.21
N SER A 3 -24.17 5.19 -35.60
CA SER A 3 -23.28 4.50 -34.67
C SER A 3 -22.22 5.47 -34.14
N LEU A 4 -22.04 5.50 -32.82
CA LEU A 4 -20.93 6.23 -32.17
C LEU A 4 -19.72 5.30 -32.01
N GLU A 5 -19.16 4.87 -33.14
CA GLU A 5 -17.82 4.28 -33.18
C GLU A 5 -16.79 5.42 -33.13
N VAL A 6 -16.37 5.78 -31.90
CA VAL A 6 -15.27 6.72 -31.69
C VAL A 6 -13.95 5.98 -31.90
N LEU A 7 -13.46 5.99 -33.13
CA LEU A 7 -12.12 5.51 -33.52
C LEU A 7 -11.03 6.46 -32.98
N CYS A 8 -10.85 6.51 -31.66
CA CYS A 8 -9.61 6.99 -31.05
C CYS A 8 -8.55 5.88 -31.11
N ALA A 9 -8.08 5.58 -32.32
CA ALA A 9 -6.84 4.84 -32.51
C ALA A 9 -5.67 5.76 -32.14
N HIS A 10 -5.40 5.88 -30.84
CA HIS A 10 -4.08 6.29 -30.40
C HIS A 10 -3.13 5.15 -30.73
N GLU A 11 -2.18 5.39 -31.61
CA GLU A 11 -0.93 4.65 -31.61
C GLU A 11 -0.20 5.05 -30.31
N GLU A 12 -0.50 4.34 -29.23
CA GLU A 12 0.31 4.39 -28.02
C GLU A 12 1.71 3.88 -28.37
N ASP A 13 2.76 4.67 -28.12
CA ASP A 13 4.15 4.25 -28.36
C ASP A 13 4.42 2.95 -27.59
N ILE A 14 4.51 1.84 -28.32
CA ILE A 14 4.69 0.52 -27.73
C ILE A 14 6.08 0.46 -27.12
N PHE A 15 6.12 0.52 -25.79
CA PHE A 15 7.33 0.47 -25.00
C PHE A 15 8.11 -0.84 -25.21
N ASP A 16 9.02 -0.84 -26.19
CA ASP A 16 10.06 -1.86 -26.33
C ASP A 16 11.24 -1.53 -25.39
N PRO A 17 11.49 -2.31 -24.33
CA PRO A 17 12.59 -2.07 -23.39
C PRO A 17 13.99 -2.25 -23.99
N LYS A 18 14.13 -2.68 -25.25
CA LYS A 18 15.41 -2.70 -25.99
C LYS A 18 15.69 -1.42 -26.79
N ILE A 19 14.67 -0.58 -26.96
CA ILE A 19 14.74 0.67 -27.73
C ILE A 19 14.62 1.88 -26.79
N HIS A 20 13.79 1.75 -25.75
CA HIS A 20 13.44 2.84 -24.83
C HIS A 20 14.19 2.79 -23.48
N LEU A 21 15.02 1.77 -23.23
CA LEU A 21 15.95 1.69 -22.11
C LEU A 21 17.32 1.19 -22.59
N ASP A 22 18.39 1.84 -22.16
CA ASP A 22 19.74 1.27 -22.18
C ASP A 22 19.92 0.37 -20.94
N TYR A 23 19.17 -0.74 -20.91
CA TYR A 23 19.04 -1.59 -19.72
C TYR A 23 20.25 -2.51 -19.54
N SER A 24 21.18 -2.10 -18.67
CA SER A 24 22.13 -3.02 -18.03
C SER A 24 21.48 -3.70 -16.81
N PRO A 25 21.51 -5.03 -16.67
CA PRO A 25 21.04 -5.71 -15.46
C PRO A 25 21.87 -5.33 -14.24
N ALA A 26 21.24 -5.31 -13.06
CA ALA A 26 21.89 -4.91 -11.81
C ALA A 26 23.04 -5.87 -11.43
N GLU A 27 24.16 -5.31 -10.96
CA GLU A 27 25.35 -6.08 -10.54
C GLU A 27 25.08 -7.01 -9.35
N ASN A 28 24.04 -6.74 -8.57
CA ASN A 28 23.60 -7.53 -7.43
C ASN A 28 22.09 -7.75 -7.53
N VAL A 29 21.65 -8.99 -7.34
CA VAL A 29 20.24 -9.40 -7.28
C VAL A 29 20.03 -10.13 -5.96
N PHE A 30 19.03 -9.71 -5.18
CA PHE A 30 18.61 -10.37 -3.95
C PHE A 30 17.23 -10.98 -4.19
N SER A 31 17.09 -12.29 -3.98
CA SER A 31 15.80 -12.98 -4.00
C SER A 31 15.10 -12.88 -2.65
N LEU A 32 13.82 -13.26 -2.61
CA LEU A 32 13.06 -13.36 -1.36
C LEU A 32 13.70 -14.38 -0.39
N ALA A 33 14.30 -15.45 -0.91
CA ALA A 33 15.03 -16.43 -0.12
C ALA A 33 16.30 -15.83 0.53
N ASP A 34 17.03 -14.94 -0.16
CA ASP A 34 18.21 -14.24 0.40
C ASP A 34 17.82 -13.25 1.52
N LEU A 35 16.57 -12.76 1.50
CA LEU A 35 15.98 -11.92 2.55
C LEU A 35 15.34 -12.74 3.70
N GLY A 36 15.32 -14.07 3.59
CA GLY A 36 14.67 -14.96 4.56
C GLY A 36 13.14 -14.92 4.52
N ILE A 37 12.53 -14.52 3.41
CA ILE A 37 11.09 -14.43 3.19
C ILE A 37 10.62 -15.68 2.43
N GLU A 38 9.59 -16.38 2.92
CA GLU A 38 8.97 -17.48 2.19
C GLU A 38 8.34 -16.98 0.88
N GLU A 39 8.74 -17.56 -0.25
CA GLU A 39 8.09 -17.31 -1.55
C GLU A 39 6.62 -17.80 -1.52
N HIS A 40 5.73 -17.05 -2.17
CA HIS A 40 4.31 -17.37 -2.29
C HIS A 40 3.91 -17.28 -3.77
N GLU A 41 2.83 -17.96 -4.18
CA GLU A 41 2.45 -18.01 -5.61
C GLU A 41 2.15 -16.65 -6.28
N TYR A 42 2.05 -15.55 -5.51
CA TYR A 42 1.81 -14.18 -5.98
C TYR A 42 3.06 -13.29 -5.99
N THR A 43 4.19 -13.74 -5.45
CA THR A 43 5.43 -12.95 -5.34
C THR A 43 6.39 -13.25 -6.48
N THR A 44 6.98 -12.22 -7.07
CA THR A 44 8.18 -12.37 -7.92
C THR A 44 9.44 -12.09 -7.10
N PRO A 45 10.65 -12.52 -7.54
CA PRO A 45 11.86 -12.29 -6.74
C PRO A 45 12.31 -10.82 -6.61
N ILE A 46 11.73 -9.87 -7.37
CA ILE A 46 12.10 -8.43 -7.51
C ILE A 46 10.80 -7.57 -7.79
N ALA A 47 10.76 -6.24 -8.01
CA ALA A 47 10.42 -5.27 -6.93
C ALA A 47 9.88 -3.81 -7.37
N GLY A 48 10.28 -2.64 -6.77
CA GLY A 48 9.83 -1.21 -7.02
C GLY A 48 10.24 0.20 -6.30
N PHE A 49 9.28 1.12 -5.92
CA PHE A 49 9.10 2.66 -5.76
C PHE A 49 9.27 3.35 -4.34
N SER A 50 9.05 4.66 -3.98
CA SER A 50 7.82 5.57 -3.98
C SER A 50 7.88 7.14 -3.96
N GLY A 51 6.96 7.83 -4.70
CA GLY A 51 6.51 9.27 -4.51
C GLY A 51 6.48 10.30 -5.72
N PRO A 52 5.46 11.21 -5.85
CA PRO A 52 5.42 12.33 -6.84
C PRO A 52 5.25 13.77 -6.27
N GLY A 53 5.40 14.82 -7.11
CA GLY A 53 5.05 16.22 -6.79
C GLY A 53 5.46 17.25 -7.89
N ASP A 54 4.91 18.48 -7.88
CA ASP A 54 5.30 19.55 -8.83
C ASP A 54 6.63 20.23 -8.46
N VAL A 55 7.70 19.44 -8.56
CA VAL A 55 9.09 19.92 -8.47
C VAL A 55 9.53 20.50 -9.83
N LEU A 56 8.82 20.18 -10.92
CA LEU A 56 9.22 20.41 -12.31
C LEU A 56 9.56 21.87 -12.61
N GLY A 57 8.83 22.83 -12.04
CA GLY A 57 9.11 24.27 -12.18
C GLY A 57 10.37 24.77 -11.45
N GLN A 58 10.94 23.95 -10.55
CA GLN A 58 12.18 24.24 -9.80
C GLN A 58 13.37 23.41 -10.30
N LEU A 59 13.14 22.31 -11.02
CA LEU A 59 14.19 21.48 -11.59
C LEU A 59 14.99 22.23 -12.64
N ARG A 60 16.33 22.15 -12.53
CA ARG A 60 17.25 22.53 -13.59
C ARG A 60 17.42 21.34 -14.54
N VAL A 61 17.67 21.62 -15.82
CA VAL A 61 17.87 20.59 -16.87
C VAL A 61 19.11 19.72 -16.62
N GLN A 62 20.06 20.22 -15.81
CA GLN A 62 21.17 19.45 -15.26
C GLN A 62 21.07 19.47 -13.73
N PRO A 63 21.27 18.32 -13.04
CA PRO A 63 21.28 18.28 -11.58
C PRO A 63 22.48 19.03 -11.02
N SER A 64 22.38 19.46 -9.76
CA SER A 64 23.51 20.06 -9.06
C SER A 64 24.56 19.01 -8.70
N GLN A 65 25.83 19.34 -8.94
CA GLN A 65 27.00 18.59 -8.46
C GLN A 65 27.65 19.27 -7.24
N GLU A 66 26.95 20.23 -6.62
CA GLU A 66 27.46 21.00 -5.47
C GLU A 66 27.53 20.14 -4.21
N ALA A 67 28.77 19.83 -3.81
CA ALA A 67 29.08 19.20 -2.53
C ALA A 67 28.89 20.18 -1.37
N LEU A 68 28.16 19.77 -0.34
CA LEU A 68 28.01 20.51 0.90
C LEU A 68 28.83 19.86 2.02
N PRO A 69 29.48 20.63 2.92
CA PRO A 69 30.09 20.07 4.11
C PRO A 69 29.01 19.54 5.06
N LEU A 70 29.25 18.38 5.67
CA LEU A 70 28.38 17.86 6.74
C LEU A 70 28.72 18.53 8.07
N THR A 71 27.71 18.66 8.93
CA THR A 71 27.86 18.95 10.35
C THR A 71 28.12 17.69 11.17
N ASP A 72 28.62 17.84 12.40
CA ASP A 72 28.86 16.72 13.33
C ASP A 72 27.57 15.90 13.63
N GLU A 73 26.40 16.56 13.57
CA GLU A 73 25.09 15.91 13.77
C GLU A 73 24.69 15.04 12.57
N GLU A 74 24.98 15.48 11.35
CA GLU A 74 24.76 14.74 10.11
C GLU A 74 25.81 13.64 9.91
N GLU A 75 27.03 13.85 10.42
CA GLU A 75 28.09 12.84 10.50
C GLU A 75 27.67 11.65 11.37
N ALA A 76 26.97 11.92 12.48
CA ALA A 76 26.53 10.95 13.50
C ALA A 76 25.07 10.46 13.33
N TYR A 77 24.39 10.81 12.25
CA TYR A 77 23.01 10.42 11.99
C TYR A 77 22.84 8.89 11.83
N ASP A 78 22.00 8.30 12.68
CA ASP A 78 21.50 6.94 12.53
C ASP A 78 20.06 6.96 11.92
N PRO A 79 19.84 6.39 10.73
CA PRO A 79 18.50 6.32 10.11
C PRO A 79 17.52 5.35 10.79
N LEU A 80 17.97 4.51 11.74
CA LEU A 80 17.11 3.56 12.46
C LEU A 80 16.49 4.16 13.73
N SER A 81 17.15 5.14 14.35
CA SER A 81 16.64 5.90 15.52
C SER A 81 16.30 7.36 15.22
N GLY A 82 16.87 7.95 14.16
CA GLY A 82 16.67 9.33 13.74
C GLY A 82 15.45 9.57 12.82
N SER A 83 15.31 10.80 12.33
CA SER A 83 14.25 11.16 11.38
C SER A 83 14.59 10.73 9.96
N SER A 84 13.86 9.73 9.46
CA SER A 84 13.87 9.26 8.06
C SER A 84 13.07 10.21 7.15
N VAL A 85 13.31 10.14 5.83
CA VAL A 85 12.53 10.90 4.83
C VAL A 85 11.13 10.30 4.69
N ILE A 86 11.06 8.97 4.64
CA ILE A 86 9.81 8.21 4.76
C ILE A 86 10.06 7.13 5.82
N PRO A 87 9.25 7.07 6.91
CA PRO A 87 9.44 6.12 8.01
C PRO A 87 9.11 4.67 7.61
N TRP A 88 9.29 3.74 8.54
CA TRP A 88 8.95 2.32 8.35
C TRP A 88 7.50 2.13 7.87
N HIS A 89 7.34 1.77 6.59
CA HIS A 89 6.06 1.61 5.93
C HIS A 89 6.09 0.45 4.93
N VAL A 90 4.92 0.15 4.37
CA VAL A 90 4.74 -0.65 3.16
C VAL A 90 3.98 0.21 2.16
N ASP A 91 4.27 0.05 0.87
CA ASP A 91 3.70 0.92 -0.17
C ASP A 91 2.21 0.69 -0.39
N SER A 92 1.60 1.69 -1.02
CA SER A 92 0.20 1.64 -1.45
C SER A 92 -0.04 0.66 -2.62
N TYR A 93 1.02 0.19 -3.28
CA TYR A 93 0.98 -0.60 -4.52
C TYR A 93 2.03 -1.74 -4.50
N PRO A 94 1.82 -2.87 -5.21
CA PRO A 94 2.71 -4.03 -5.15
C PRO A 94 4.02 -3.87 -5.93
N TYR A 95 3.92 -3.42 -7.19
CA TYR A 95 5.03 -3.23 -8.13
C TYR A 95 5.07 -1.80 -8.58
N VAL A 96 6.28 -1.31 -8.74
CA VAL A 96 6.65 -0.01 -8.19
C VAL A 96 8.08 0.26 -8.87
N CYS A 97 8.72 1.45 -8.92
CA CYS A 97 10.14 1.67 -9.34
C CYS A 97 10.72 3.06 -8.90
N ILE A 98 11.99 3.15 -8.47
CA ILE A 98 12.71 4.40 -8.16
C ILE A 98 13.82 4.68 -9.17
N ILE A 99 13.91 5.91 -9.72
CA ILE A 99 15.01 6.38 -10.58
C ILE A 99 15.64 7.62 -9.93
N MET A 100 16.98 7.67 -9.88
CA MET A 100 17.71 8.84 -9.35
C MET A 100 18.06 9.85 -10.44
N LEU A 101 17.74 11.13 -10.21
CA LEU A 101 17.97 12.24 -11.13
C LEU A 101 19.03 13.24 -10.64
N SER A 102 19.42 13.23 -9.36
CA SER A 102 20.53 14.03 -8.83
C SER A 102 21.86 13.28 -8.83
N ASP A 103 22.98 14.02 -8.86
CA ASP A 103 24.31 13.44 -8.70
C ASP A 103 24.51 12.92 -7.26
N THR A 104 24.81 11.63 -7.13
CA THR A 104 24.97 10.96 -5.83
C THR A 104 26.43 10.91 -5.34
N THR A 105 27.38 11.51 -6.06
CA THR A 105 28.82 11.41 -5.77
C THR A 105 29.21 11.91 -4.37
N HIS A 106 28.46 12.88 -3.84
CA HIS A 106 28.69 13.47 -2.53
C HIS A 106 27.59 13.14 -1.50
N MET A 107 26.69 12.19 -1.80
CA MET A 107 25.64 11.80 -0.86
C MET A 107 26.19 10.84 0.21
N LYS A 108 26.04 11.24 1.48
CA LYS A 108 26.12 10.33 2.64
C LYS A 108 24.69 10.01 3.09
N GLY A 109 24.41 8.73 3.36
CA GLY A 109 23.06 8.26 3.67
C GLY A 109 22.20 8.04 2.42
N GLY A 110 20.88 7.98 2.60
CA GLY A 110 19.90 7.83 1.49
C GLY A 110 19.62 6.39 1.07
N GLU A 111 20.14 5.41 1.81
CA GLU A 111 19.86 3.99 1.66
C GLU A 111 18.38 3.69 1.92
N THR A 112 17.89 2.62 1.29
CA THR A 112 16.59 2.05 1.59
C THR A 112 16.79 0.88 2.55
N TYR A 113 16.34 1.03 3.78
CA TYR A 113 16.44 -0.02 4.79
C TYR A 113 15.22 -0.94 4.68
N ILE A 114 15.48 -2.24 4.60
CA ILE A 114 14.47 -3.30 4.45
C ILE A 114 14.37 -4.10 5.75
N SER A 115 13.14 -4.33 6.22
CA SER A 115 12.83 -5.16 7.38
C SER A 115 12.49 -6.58 6.93
N GLY A 116 13.51 -7.40 6.70
CA GLY A 116 13.36 -8.85 6.49
C GLY A 116 13.36 -9.61 7.82
N LYS A 117 13.98 -10.80 7.83
CA LYS A 117 14.35 -11.50 9.09
C LYS A 117 15.25 -10.62 9.97
N ASP A 118 16.19 -9.94 9.33
CA ASP A 118 17.12 -8.96 9.89
C ASP A 118 16.96 -7.64 9.12
N ILE A 119 17.35 -6.50 9.70
CA ILE A 119 17.31 -5.22 8.99
C ILE A 119 18.52 -5.13 8.05
N GLN A 120 18.28 -4.89 6.77
CA GLN A 120 19.30 -4.76 5.73
C GLN A 120 19.28 -3.36 5.10
N ALA A 121 20.45 -2.72 4.96
CA ALA A 121 20.59 -1.46 4.24
C ALA A 121 20.88 -1.74 2.76
N VAL A 122 19.98 -1.34 1.86
CA VAL A 122 20.18 -1.43 0.42
C VAL A 122 20.57 -0.05 -0.12
N ARG A 123 21.67 0.03 -0.87
CA ARG A 123 22.11 1.28 -1.49
C ARG A 123 21.05 1.78 -2.47
N GLY A 124 20.65 3.05 -2.34
CA GLY A 124 19.71 3.69 -3.27
C GLY A 124 20.31 3.85 -4.67
N PRO A 125 19.49 4.21 -5.68
CA PRO A 125 19.96 4.39 -7.05
C PRO A 125 20.92 5.58 -7.15
N SER A 126 21.99 5.43 -7.93
CA SER A 126 22.85 6.53 -8.39
C SER A 126 22.28 7.20 -9.63
N LEU A 127 22.73 8.41 -9.96
CA LEU A 127 22.29 9.19 -11.13
C LEU A 127 22.12 8.32 -12.40
N GLY A 128 20.94 8.37 -13.00
CA GLY A 128 20.61 7.63 -14.23
C GLY A 128 20.32 6.13 -14.05
N THR A 129 20.46 5.59 -12.83
CA THR A 129 20.12 4.20 -12.51
C THR A 129 18.77 4.10 -11.79
N ALA A 130 18.23 2.87 -11.75
CA ALA A 130 16.97 2.57 -11.09
C ALA A 130 17.14 1.53 -9.97
N VAL A 131 16.41 1.73 -8.87
CA VAL A 131 16.18 0.72 -7.82
C VAL A 131 14.75 0.22 -7.91
N VAL A 132 14.60 -1.02 -7.49
CA VAL A 132 13.40 -1.81 -7.59
C VAL A 132 13.26 -2.48 -6.20
N LEU A 133 12.47 -1.91 -5.26
CA LEU A 133 11.94 -2.47 -3.97
C LEU A 133 10.41 -2.84 -3.94
N GLN A 134 10.00 -4.08 -3.62
CA GLN A 134 8.62 -4.61 -3.75
C GLN A 134 7.67 -4.08 -2.64
N GLY A 135 7.52 -2.75 -2.59
CA GLY A 135 7.12 -2.03 -1.38
C GLY A 135 5.76 -2.44 -0.79
N GLY A 136 4.80 -2.89 -1.60
CA GLY A 136 3.50 -3.35 -1.11
C GLY A 136 3.60 -4.55 -0.16
N GLN A 137 4.61 -5.41 -0.36
CA GLN A 137 4.93 -6.56 0.51
C GLN A 137 6.07 -6.26 1.49
N VAL A 138 7.09 -5.52 1.04
CA VAL A 138 8.35 -5.35 1.79
C VAL A 138 8.33 -4.09 2.65
N LYS A 139 8.34 -4.28 3.97
CA LYS A 139 8.40 -3.19 4.95
C LYS A 139 9.77 -2.50 4.90
N HIS A 140 9.78 -1.19 4.72
CA HIS A 140 11.00 -0.43 4.46
C HIS A 140 10.95 1.02 4.98
N LEU A 141 12.11 1.67 5.08
CA LEU A 141 12.23 3.12 5.24
C LEU A 141 13.24 3.71 4.26
N ALA A 142 13.12 5.02 4.02
CA ALA A 142 14.09 5.78 3.23
C ALA A 142 14.93 6.67 4.17
N ALA A 143 16.23 6.38 4.28
CA ALA A 143 17.16 7.18 5.06
C ALA A 143 17.30 8.60 4.50
N ARG A 144 17.67 9.55 5.36
CA ARG A 144 18.01 10.91 4.95
C ARG A 144 19.40 10.96 4.29
N THR A 145 19.56 11.86 3.32
CA THR A 145 20.84 12.17 2.68
C THR A 145 21.38 13.52 3.14
N PHE A 146 22.71 13.60 3.20
CA PHE A 146 23.47 14.82 3.43
C PHE A 146 24.64 14.90 2.43
N GLY A 147 25.35 16.04 2.38
CA GLY A 147 26.57 16.21 1.58
C GLY A 147 26.38 16.62 0.11
N SER A 148 25.15 16.64 -0.40
CA SER A 148 24.80 17.15 -1.75
C SER A 148 23.71 18.21 -1.64
N ALA A 149 23.74 19.22 -2.51
CA ALA A 149 22.79 20.34 -2.48
C ALA A 149 21.32 19.96 -2.80
N GLU A 150 21.09 18.79 -3.40
CA GLU A 150 19.77 18.29 -3.79
C GLU A 150 19.73 16.75 -3.75
N ARG A 151 18.53 16.17 -3.66
CA ARG A 151 18.26 14.75 -3.95
C ARG A 151 16.91 14.62 -4.64
N ILE A 152 16.93 14.54 -5.96
CA ILE A 152 15.74 14.36 -6.78
C ILE A 152 15.68 12.90 -7.25
N THR A 153 14.58 12.23 -6.94
CA THR A 153 14.23 10.91 -7.47
C THR A 153 12.88 11.01 -8.19
N THR A 154 12.77 10.47 -9.40
CA THR A 154 11.46 10.22 -10.05
C THR A 154 11.06 8.77 -9.84
N ILE A 155 9.76 8.54 -9.65
CA ILE A 155 9.30 7.38 -8.91
C ILE A 155 7.93 6.96 -9.46
N THR A 156 7.83 5.76 -10.05
CA THR A 156 6.64 5.31 -10.81
C THR A 156 6.02 4.06 -10.21
N SER A 157 4.69 4.00 -10.18
CA SER A 157 3.92 2.87 -9.63
C SER A 157 3.37 1.96 -10.72
N PHE A 158 3.23 0.67 -10.42
CA PHE A 158 2.82 -0.39 -11.35
C PHE A 158 1.91 -1.44 -10.67
N ARG A 159 1.47 -2.43 -11.46
CA ARG A 159 0.92 -3.69 -10.97
C ARG A 159 1.25 -4.79 -11.98
N ALA A 160 1.03 -6.05 -11.62
CA ALA A 160 1.12 -7.13 -12.59
C ALA A 160 0.15 -6.86 -13.77
N ALA A 161 0.67 -6.86 -15.00
CA ALA A 161 -0.15 -6.69 -16.21
C ALA A 161 -1.10 -7.89 -16.43
N GLU A 162 -0.67 -9.07 -15.96
CA GLU A 162 -1.34 -10.37 -16.09
C GLU A 162 -2.79 -10.37 -15.54
N VAL A 163 -3.68 -11.01 -16.30
CA VAL A 163 -5.08 -11.31 -15.92
C VAL A 163 -5.10 -12.63 -15.16
N GLY A 164 -5.93 -12.75 -14.14
CA GLY A 164 -5.89 -13.83 -13.13
C GLY A 164 -4.98 -13.53 -11.94
N ARG A 165 -4.15 -12.48 -12.01
CA ARG A 165 -3.40 -11.97 -10.84
C ARG A 165 -4.24 -10.98 -10.04
N PHE A 166 -4.42 -11.27 -8.76
CA PHE A 166 -5.03 -10.38 -7.79
C PHE A 166 -4.18 -9.11 -7.64
N ASP A 167 -4.80 -7.94 -7.78
CA ASP A 167 -4.17 -6.65 -7.47
C ASP A 167 -4.52 -6.23 -6.03
N ASP A 168 -3.53 -6.27 -5.15
CA ASP A 168 -3.63 -5.92 -3.73
C ASP A 168 -3.34 -4.44 -3.44
N SER A 169 -3.27 -3.59 -4.47
CA SER A 169 -3.20 -2.13 -4.31
C SER A 169 -4.24 -1.59 -3.30
N ARG A 170 -3.91 -0.44 -2.71
CA ARG A 170 -4.64 0.22 -1.62
C ARG A 170 -4.35 1.73 -1.66
N LEU A 171 -5.11 2.53 -0.93
CA LEU A 171 -4.95 4.00 -0.87
C LEU A 171 -4.42 4.49 0.49
N ALA A 172 -4.01 3.58 1.37
CA ALA A 172 -3.69 3.85 2.78
C ALA A 172 -2.66 4.96 3.02
N ASN A 173 -1.65 5.08 2.15
CA ASN A 173 -0.58 6.07 2.29
C ASN A 173 -0.92 7.43 1.63
N LEU A 174 -1.98 7.46 0.82
CA LEU A 174 -2.30 8.54 -0.12
C LEU A 174 -3.41 9.45 0.40
N ARG A 175 -4.50 8.86 0.92
CA ARG A 175 -5.72 9.58 1.33
C ARG A 175 -5.53 10.70 2.35
N ALA A 176 -4.49 10.64 3.17
CA ALA A 176 -4.19 11.69 4.15
C ALA A 176 -3.63 12.98 3.51
N TYR A 177 -3.15 12.91 2.25
CA TYR A 177 -2.47 14.00 1.55
C TYR A 177 -3.14 14.37 0.22
N ASP A 178 -3.79 13.43 -0.45
CA ASP A 178 -4.34 13.58 -1.81
C ASP A 178 -5.72 14.24 -1.93
N ASN A 179 -6.01 14.69 -3.15
CA ASN A 179 -7.31 15.13 -3.65
C ASN A 179 -8.29 13.94 -3.79
N LEU A 180 -9.03 13.61 -2.72
CA LEU A 180 -9.89 12.41 -2.70
C LEU A 180 -10.90 12.30 -3.86
N PRO A 181 -11.65 13.35 -4.26
CA PRO A 181 -12.55 13.27 -5.41
C PRO A 181 -11.86 12.81 -6.70
N GLU A 182 -10.64 13.25 -6.94
CA GLU A 182 -9.84 12.87 -8.11
C GLU A 182 -9.26 11.46 -7.95
N LEU A 183 -8.58 11.20 -6.83
CA LEU A 183 -7.98 9.89 -6.50
C LEU A 183 -9.02 8.77 -6.56
N TYR A 184 -10.22 8.98 -6.00
CA TYR A 184 -11.30 8.00 -5.99
C TYR A 184 -11.95 7.82 -7.37
N SER A 185 -12.00 8.86 -8.19
CA SER A 185 -12.47 8.75 -9.58
C SER A 185 -11.51 7.90 -10.41
N GLN A 186 -10.21 8.19 -10.33
CA GLN A 186 -9.15 7.42 -11.00
C GLN A 186 -9.12 5.96 -10.50
N TRP A 187 -9.14 5.75 -9.18
CA TRP A 187 -9.20 4.44 -8.53
C TRP A 187 -10.43 3.63 -8.95
N SER A 188 -11.61 4.24 -9.00
CA SER A 188 -12.84 3.57 -9.43
C SER A 188 -12.72 3.08 -10.87
N VAL A 189 -12.31 3.93 -11.80
CA VAL A 189 -12.12 3.55 -13.22
C VAL A 189 -11.07 2.44 -13.35
N TYR A 190 -9.95 2.55 -12.64
CA TYR A 190 -8.88 1.56 -12.62
C TYR A 190 -9.34 0.19 -12.12
N ARG A 191 -9.98 0.13 -10.95
CA ARG A 191 -10.42 -1.14 -10.33
C ARG A 191 -11.59 -1.77 -11.10
N LEU A 192 -12.52 -0.96 -11.63
CA LEU A 192 -13.62 -1.44 -12.48
C LEU A 192 -13.11 -2.04 -13.80
N ARG A 193 -12.13 -1.40 -14.46
CA ARG A 193 -11.48 -1.95 -15.67
C ARG A 193 -10.84 -3.32 -15.38
N LYS A 194 -10.01 -3.43 -14.34
CA LYS A 194 -9.38 -4.72 -13.97
C LYS A 194 -10.42 -5.80 -13.68
N MET A 195 -11.52 -5.51 -12.99
CA MET A 195 -12.61 -6.50 -12.79
C MET A 195 -13.29 -6.92 -14.10
N ARG A 196 -13.52 -5.99 -15.03
CA ARG A 196 -14.00 -6.34 -16.38
C ARG A 196 -13.01 -7.27 -17.08
N ASP A 197 -11.72 -6.94 -17.05
CA ASP A 197 -10.67 -7.72 -17.73
C ASP A 197 -10.60 -9.17 -17.20
N GLU A 198 -10.80 -9.38 -15.89
CA GLU A 198 -10.96 -10.71 -15.28
C GLU A 198 -12.22 -11.45 -15.77
N ILE A 199 -13.36 -10.75 -15.86
CA ILE A 199 -14.63 -11.32 -16.34
C ILE A 199 -14.51 -11.73 -17.81
N ASP A 200 -13.97 -10.86 -18.67
CA ASP A 200 -13.80 -11.12 -20.11
C ASP A 200 -12.89 -12.34 -20.35
N ALA A 201 -11.78 -12.45 -19.61
CA ALA A 201 -10.89 -13.61 -19.69
C ALA A 201 -11.56 -14.91 -19.18
N ALA A 202 -12.38 -14.82 -18.11
CA ALA A 202 -13.12 -15.96 -17.60
C ALA A 202 -14.20 -16.43 -18.60
N LEU A 203 -14.93 -15.52 -19.25
CA LEU A 203 -15.90 -15.85 -20.30
C LEU A 203 -15.22 -16.61 -21.46
N VAL A 204 -14.08 -16.12 -21.95
CA VAL A 204 -13.29 -16.80 -23.00
C VAL A 204 -12.81 -18.19 -22.55
N LYS A 205 -12.48 -18.39 -21.27
CA LYS A 205 -12.14 -19.71 -20.72
C LYS A 205 -13.36 -20.63 -20.68
N ILE A 206 -14.51 -20.13 -20.24
CA ILE A 206 -15.76 -20.90 -20.08
C ILE A 206 -16.32 -21.35 -21.44
N ASP A 207 -16.34 -20.47 -22.44
CA ASP A 207 -16.80 -20.80 -23.79
C ASP A 207 -15.95 -21.92 -24.41
N ARG A 208 -14.62 -21.84 -24.29
CA ARG A 208 -13.69 -22.87 -24.78
C ARG A 208 -13.90 -24.22 -24.08
N THR A 209 -14.05 -24.21 -22.77
CA THR A 209 -14.33 -25.43 -21.98
C THR A 209 -15.65 -26.08 -22.39
N THR A 210 -16.68 -25.27 -22.63
CA THR A 210 -18.00 -25.73 -23.08
C THR A 210 -17.96 -26.30 -24.50
N GLN A 211 -17.25 -25.64 -25.42
CA GLN A 211 -17.05 -26.11 -26.80
C GLN A 211 -16.24 -27.42 -26.87
N ALA A 212 -15.33 -27.65 -25.92
CA ALA A 212 -14.58 -28.90 -25.78
C ALA A 212 -15.41 -30.08 -25.24
N GLY A 213 -16.70 -29.87 -24.92
CA GLY A 213 -17.61 -30.91 -24.44
C GLY A 213 -17.46 -31.25 -22.95
N HIS A 214 -16.73 -30.43 -22.17
CA HIS A 214 -16.66 -30.58 -20.73
C HIS A 214 -17.93 -30.04 -20.04
N SER A 215 -18.35 -30.69 -18.96
CA SER A 215 -19.55 -30.34 -18.21
C SER A 215 -19.32 -29.21 -17.21
N PHE A 216 -20.26 -28.24 -17.18
CA PHE A 216 -20.56 -27.32 -16.08
C PHE A 216 -19.37 -26.82 -15.23
N VAL A 217 -18.84 -25.66 -15.61
CA VAL A 217 -17.74 -24.87 -15.00
C VAL A 217 -18.05 -24.29 -13.61
N HIS A 218 -18.64 -25.09 -12.71
CA HIS A 218 -19.15 -24.62 -11.42
C HIS A 218 -18.07 -23.99 -10.56
N GLN A 219 -16.94 -24.67 -10.36
CA GLN A 219 -15.92 -24.24 -9.41
C GLN A 219 -15.14 -23.03 -9.92
N GLU A 220 -14.85 -22.96 -11.24
CA GLU A 220 -14.24 -21.79 -11.84
C GLU A 220 -15.13 -20.55 -11.71
N THR A 221 -16.44 -20.72 -11.90
CA THR A 221 -17.41 -19.63 -11.77
C THR A 221 -17.56 -19.18 -10.31
N GLU A 222 -17.62 -20.13 -9.38
CA GLU A 222 -17.70 -19.83 -7.94
C GLU A 222 -16.44 -19.12 -7.43
N ASN A 223 -15.26 -19.63 -7.75
CA ASN A 223 -13.98 -19.04 -7.36
C ASN A 223 -13.82 -17.61 -7.94
N LEU A 224 -14.23 -17.39 -9.20
CA LEU A 224 -14.25 -16.05 -9.81
C LEU A 224 -15.20 -15.10 -9.05
N CYS A 225 -16.41 -15.55 -8.75
CA CYS A 225 -17.39 -14.76 -8.00
C CYS A 225 -16.89 -14.41 -6.59
N GLU A 226 -16.19 -15.32 -5.92
CA GLU A 226 -15.53 -15.03 -4.64
C GLU A 226 -14.43 -13.97 -4.78
N GLU A 227 -13.51 -14.12 -5.73
CA GLU A 227 -12.40 -13.19 -5.90
C GLU A 227 -12.88 -11.80 -6.34
N LEU A 228 -13.84 -11.72 -7.28
CA LEU A 228 -14.49 -10.46 -7.64
C LEU A 228 -15.22 -9.83 -6.44
N SER A 229 -15.86 -10.63 -5.59
CA SER A 229 -16.51 -10.13 -4.35
C SER A 229 -15.50 -9.56 -3.37
N LYS A 230 -14.40 -10.28 -3.08
CA LYS A 230 -13.28 -9.81 -2.22
C LYS A 230 -12.65 -8.53 -2.80
N TYR A 231 -12.43 -8.51 -4.11
CA TYR A 231 -11.79 -7.40 -4.83
C TYR A 231 -12.67 -6.15 -4.91
N ALA A 232 -13.98 -6.30 -5.19
CA ALA A 232 -14.96 -5.21 -5.18
C ALA A 232 -15.14 -4.65 -3.76
N LYS A 233 -15.19 -5.53 -2.74
CA LYS A 233 -15.24 -5.15 -1.34
C LYS A 233 -14.01 -4.29 -0.95
N ARG A 234 -12.79 -4.76 -1.24
CA ARG A 234 -11.55 -3.99 -1.02
C ARG A 234 -11.58 -2.66 -1.77
N THR A 235 -11.99 -2.66 -3.03
CA THR A 235 -12.11 -1.47 -3.88
C THR A 235 -12.98 -0.39 -3.23
N ALA A 236 -14.15 -0.78 -2.70
CA ALA A 236 -15.04 0.13 -2.00
C ALA A 236 -14.46 0.62 -0.66
N ARG A 237 -13.84 -0.26 0.16
CA ARG A 237 -13.35 0.14 1.50
C ARG A 237 -12.10 1.02 1.46
N GLN A 238 -11.31 0.94 0.39
CA GLN A 238 -10.20 1.88 0.20
C GLN A 238 -10.66 3.32 -0.11
N MET A 239 -11.94 3.54 -0.45
CA MET A 239 -12.55 4.87 -0.59
C MET A 239 -13.28 5.26 0.69
N VAL A 240 -12.54 5.74 1.70
CA VAL A 240 -13.14 6.23 2.95
C VAL A 240 -13.91 7.54 2.70
N ASP A 241 -14.95 7.77 3.49
CA ASP A 241 -15.78 8.97 3.44
C ASP A 241 -14.92 10.26 3.54
N PRO A 242 -14.95 11.16 2.54
CA PRO A 242 -14.17 12.40 2.57
C PRO A 242 -14.48 13.29 3.78
N GLU A 243 -15.73 13.33 4.26
CA GLU A 243 -16.07 14.13 5.45
C GLU A 243 -15.35 13.58 6.70
N ILE A 244 -15.22 12.26 6.83
CA ILE A 244 -14.46 11.65 7.94
C ILE A 244 -12.98 12.01 7.83
N ARG A 245 -12.40 11.94 6.62
CA ARG A 245 -10.99 12.31 6.39
C ARG A 245 -10.75 13.79 6.71
N ASP A 246 -11.63 14.67 6.24
CA ASP A 246 -11.51 16.13 6.41
C ASP A 246 -11.74 16.57 7.86
N ASP A 247 -12.70 15.97 8.57
CA ASP A 247 -12.91 16.21 10.02
C ASP A 247 -11.68 15.80 10.85
N LEU A 248 -11.13 14.62 10.58
CA LEU A 248 -9.92 14.14 11.25
C LEU A 248 -8.69 14.96 10.87
N ALA A 249 -8.54 15.37 9.61
CA ALA A 249 -7.45 16.22 9.17
C ALA A 249 -7.48 17.59 9.85
N ARG A 250 -8.67 18.16 10.08
CA ARG A 250 -8.84 19.40 10.85
C ARG A 250 -8.54 19.25 12.35
N LYS A 251 -8.73 18.08 12.95
CA LYS A 251 -8.48 17.82 14.38
C LYS A 251 -7.06 17.33 14.70
N TYR A 252 -6.49 16.47 13.85
CA TYR A 252 -5.25 15.73 14.10
C TYR A 252 -4.16 15.94 13.04
N GLY A 253 -4.50 16.53 11.88
CA GLY A 253 -3.63 16.61 10.71
C GLY A 253 -3.36 15.23 10.06
N ALA A 254 -2.78 15.26 8.85
CA ALA A 254 -2.41 14.05 8.12
C ALA A 254 -1.43 13.15 8.92
N HIS A 255 -0.50 13.77 9.67
CA HIS A 255 0.45 13.04 10.51
C HIS A 255 -0.20 12.37 11.74
N GLY A 256 -1.27 12.94 12.29
CA GLY A 256 -2.05 12.29 13.34
C GLY A 256 -2.90 11.13 12.81
N ILE A 257 -3.50 11.28 11.62
CA ILE A 257 -4.15 10.17 10.90
C ILE A 257 -3.17 9.02 10.66
N ALA A 258 -1.96 9.31 10.19
CA ALA A 258 -0.92 8.30 9.97
C ALA A 258 -0.47 7.56 11.26
N LYS A 259 -0.73 8.13 12.44
CA LYS A 259 -0.44 7.52 13.75
C LYS A 259 -1.58 6.66 14.32
N ALA A 260 -2.69 6.47 13.60
CA ALA A 260 -3.86 5.71 14.06
C ALA A 260 -3.51 4.30 14.60
N GLY A 261 -2.60 3.57 13.95
CA GLY A 261 -2.12 2.26 14.44
C GLY A 261 -1.39 2.37 15.77
N ASN A 262 -0.49 3.36 15.94
CA ASN A 262 0.23 3.57 17.19
C ASN A 262 -0.75 3.87 18.35
N TYR A 263 -1.75 4.73 18.10
CA TYR A 263 -2.81 5.02 19.07
C TYR A 263 -3.63 3.77 19.41
N TRP A 264 -3.93 2.93 18.43
CA TRP A 264 -4.58 1.63 18.64
C TRP A 264 -3.76 0.68 19.51
N GLN A 265 -2.44 0.59 19.32
CA GLN A 265 -1.59 -0.25 20.18
C GLN A 265 -1.52 0.28 21.63
N THR A 266 -1.57 1.60 21.86
CA THR A 266 -1.74 2.18 23.21
C THR A 266 -3.07 1.74 23.83
N VAL A 267 -4.19 1.91 23.12
CA VAL A 267 -5.53 1.48 23.58
C VAL A 267 -5.57 -0.03 23.88
N ARG A 268 -4.97 -0.87 23.02
CA ARG A 268 -4.89 -2.32 23.19
C ARG A 268 -4.09 -2.73 24.42
N SER A 269 -3.07 -1.96 24.76
CA SER A 269 -2.16 -2.22 25.89
C SER A 269 -2.71 -1.72 27.24
N ALA A 270 -3.81 -0.97 27.23
CA ALA A 270 -4.33 -0.31 28.43
C ALA A 270 -4.96 -1.30 29.44
N PRO A 271 -4.96 -0.98 30.74
CA PRO A 271 -5.75 -1.71 31.74
C PRO A 271 -7.22 -1.78 31.33
N GLN A 272 -7.83 -2.96 31.46
CA GLN A 272 -9.24 -3.23 31.11
C GLN A 272 -9.59 -3.07 29.60
N ALA A 273 -8.62 -2.91 28.70
CA ALA A 273 -8.84 -2.68 27.26
C ALA A 273 -9.92 -3.58 26.64
N LYS A 274 -9.94 -4.89 26.95
CA LYS A 274 -10.95 -5.84 26.43
C LYS A 274 -12.41 -5.42 26.69
N VAL A 275 -12.70 -4.77 27.82
CA VAL A 275 -14.05 -4.29 28.15
C VAL A 275 -14.34 -3.01 27.37
N MET A 276 -13.43 -2.03 27.45
CA MET A 276 -13.56 -0.73 26.78
C MET A 276 -13.71 -0.88 25.25
N ILE A 277 -12.92 -1.77 24.64
CA ILE A 277 -12.98 -2.10 23.22
C ILE A 277 -14.30 -2.79 22.87
N ALA A 278 -14.85 -3.66 23.73
CA ALA A 278 -16.13 -4.30 23.49
C ALA A 278 -17.29 -3.29 23.53
N ASP A 279 -17.32 -2.41 24.53
CA ASP A 279 -18.33 -1.35 24.66
C ASP A 279 -18.23 -0.32 23.52
N ALA A 280 -17.00 0.06 23.12
CA ALA A 280 -16.75 0.91 21.96
C ALA A 280 -17.14 0.24 20.62
N THR A 281 -16.91 -1.06 20.47
CA THR A 281 -17.33 -1.83 19.28
C THR A 281 -18.86 -1.86 19.20
N LYS A 282 -19.53 -2.20 20.31
CA LYS A 282 -20.99 -2.21 20.39
C LYS A 282 -21.59 -0.82 20.15
N SER A 283 -21.01 0.23 20.72
CA SER A 283 -21.46 1.61 20.48
C SER A 283 -21.37 2.00 19.00
N ALA A 284 -20.37 1.50 18.27
CA ALA A 284 -20.25 1.68 16.83
C ALA A 284 -21.31 0.88 16.03
N GLU A 285 -21.67 -0.32 16.47
CA GLU A 285 -22.74 -1.12 15.87
C GLU A 285 -24.13 -0.51 16.08
N ASP A 286 -24.41 -0.04 17.31
CA ASP A 286 -25.71 0.54 17.70
C ASP A 286 -25.89 1.98 17.18
N ASN A 287 -24.84 2.83 17.23
CA ASN A 287 -24.99 4.29 17.12
C ASN A 287 -24.20 4.95 15.96
N MET A 288 -23.34 4.23 15.22
CA MET A 288 -22.51 4.82 14.16
C MET A 288 -22.84 4.25 12.77
N PRO A 289 -23.81 4.83 12.03
CA PRO A 289 -24.21 4.33 10.70
C PRO A 289 -23.06 4.20 9.69
N ARG A 290 -22.05 5.09 9.75
CA ARG A 290 -20.85 5.04 8.90
C ARG A 290 -19.91 3.87 9.26
N MET A 291 -20.03 3.27 10.45
CA MET A 291 -19.24 2.11 10.90
C MET A 291 -19.85 0.75 10.55
N LYS A 292 -21.17 0.66 10.35
CA LYS A 292 -21.92 -0.60 10.13
C LYS A 292 -21.29 -1.55 9.11
N ASN A 293 -20.74 -1.00 8.03
CA ASN A 293 -20.09 -1.79 6.98
C ASN A 293 -18.74 -2.37 7.44
N TYR A 294 -18.00 -1.69 8.31
CA TYR A 294 -16.71 -2.15 8.83
C TYR A 294 -16.86 -3.11 10.02
N THR A 295 -17.89 -2.92 10.87
CA THR A 295 -18.21 -3.90 11.94
C THR A 295 -18.67 -5.24 11.36
N LEU A 296 -19.45 -5.21 10.27
CA LEU A 296 -19.78 -6.41 9.49
C LEU A 296 -18.53 -7.10 8.94
N ASP A 297 -17.53 -6.34 8.48
CA ASP A 297 -16.29 -6.91 7.95
C ASP A 297 -15.49 -7.63 9.03
N TRP A 298 -15.27 -6.99 10.17
CA TRP A 298 -14.64 -7.59 11.35
C TRP A 298 -15.37 -8.88 11.77
N CYS A 299 -16.69 -8.84 11.89
CA CYS A 299 -17.50 -10.02 12.21
C CYS A 299 -17.32 -11.16 11.19
N GLN A 300 -17.29 -10.83 9.89
CA GLN A 300 -17.05 -11.82 8.82
C GLN A 300 -15.63 -12.39 8.89
N THR A 301 -14.60 -11.55 9.01
CA THR A 301 -13.18 -11.96 9.03
C THR A 301 -12.88 -12.80 10.27
N ARG A 302 -13.34 -12.35 11.46
CA ARG A 302 -13.27 -13.11 12.71
C ARG A 302 -13.90 -14.50 12.58
N ALA A 303 -15.08 -14.60 11.97
CA ALA A 303 -15.77 -15.87 11.76
C ALA A 303 -15.12 -16.78 10.69
N ARG A 304 -14.27 -16.24 9.79
CA ARG A 304 -13.44 -17.03 8.87
C ARG A 304 -12.19 -17.57 9.59
N ILE A 305 -11.42 -16.72 10.28
CA ILE A 305 -10.19 -17.16 10.97
C ILE A 305 -10.49 -18.17 12.09
N GLN A 306 -11.61 -18.02 12.81
CA GLN A 306 -12.07 -19.00 13.81
C GLN A 306 -12.40 -20.39 13.24
N ARG A 307 -12.51 -20.52 11.92
CA ARG A 307 -12.71 -21.78 11.19
C ARG A 307 -11.43 -22.28 10.51
N GLY A 308 -10.27 -21.71 10.86
CA GLY A 308 -8.97 -22.08 10.32
C GLY A 308 -8.58 -21.36 9.02
N ALA A 309 -9.35 -20.36 8.56
CA ALA A 309 -8.93 -19.55 7.43
C ALA A 309 -7.68 -18.73 7.76
N LYS A 310 -6.80 -18.54 6.77
CA LYS A 310 -5.69 -17.59 6.81
C LYS A 310 -6.06 -16.40 5.95
N GLU A 311 -6.32 -15.27 6.58
CA GLU A 311 -6.66 -14.02 5.89
C GLU A 311 -5.39 -13.17 5.72
N ARG A 312 -5.39 -12.18 4.81
CA ARG A 312 -4.22 -11.31 4.58
C ARG A 312 -4.57 -9.84 4.78
N GLY A 313 -3.88 -9.21 5.73
CA GLY A 313 -3.95 -7.79 6.02
C GLY A 313 -2.74 -7.01 5.53
N THR A 314 -2.81 -5.70 5.70
CA THR A 314 -1.81 -4.68 5.40
C THR A 314 -0.44 -4.96 6.01
N ASN A 315 -0.41 -5.62 7.17
CA ASN A 315 0.79 -5.91 7.97
C ASN A 315 1.17 -7.42 7.97
N GLY A 316 0.56 -8.25 7.12
CA GLY A 316 0.86 -9.68 7.02
C GLY A 316 -0.36 -10.59 7.12
N LEU A 317 -0.13 -11.86 7.51
CA LEU A 317 -1.20 -12.85 7.67
C LEU A 317 -1.98 -12.65 8.98
N ILE A 318 -3.29 -12.78 8.90
CA ILE A 318 -4.23 -12.79 10.02
C ILE A 318 -4.67 -14.24 10.21
N VAL A 319 -4.36 -14.81 11.37
CA VAL A 319 -4.69 -16.18 11.76
C VAL A 319 -5.29 -16.13 13.16
N TRP A 320 -6.21 -17.05 13.47
CA TRP A 320 -6.81 -17.12 14.80
C TRP A 320 -5.81 -17.65 15.84
N ASP A 321 -5.69 -16.93 16.96
CA ASP A 321 -5.04 -17.39 18.19
C ASP A 321 -6.08 -17.36 19.32
N GLU A 322 -6.26 -18.49 20.01
CA GLU A 322 -7.18 -18.61 21.15
C GLU A 322 -6.78 -17.73 22.35
N LYS A 323 -5.53 -17.25 22.37
CA LYS A 323 -4.98 -16.40 23.44
C LYS A 323 -5.12 -14.89 23.16
N VAL A 324 -5.42 -14.50 21.93
CA VAL A 324 -5.43 -13.09 21.49
C VAL A 324 -6.75 -12.78 20.80
N ASP A 325 -7.61 -11.99 21.46
CA ASP A 325 -8.84 -11.50 20.84
C ASP A 325 -8.53 -10.63 19.61
N TYR A 326 -9.15 -10.98 18.48
CA TYR A 326 -9.20 -10.18 17.27
C TYR A 326 -10.35 -9.17 17.34
N PHE A 327 -10.02 -7.88 17.46
CA PHE A 327 -10.95 -6.78 17.70
C PHE A 327 -11.24 -5.95 16.44
N LEU A 328 -12.22 -5.05 16.50
CA LEU A 328 -12.56 -4.15 15.39
C LEU A 328 -11.37 -3.28 14.95
N GLY A 329 -10.58 -2.77 15.90
CA GLY A 329 -9.38 -1.99 15.59
C GLY A 329 -8.34 -2.77 14.77
N ASP A 330 -8.24 -4.09 14.99
CA ASP A 330 -7.34 -4.96 14.24
C ASP A 330 -7.79 -5.12 12.79
N GLU A 331 -9.10 -5.27 12.54
CA GLU A 331 -9.65 -5.30 11.18
C GLU A 331 -9.37 -3.99 10.44
N LEU A 332 -9.51 -2.85 11.13
CA LEU A 332 -9.31 -1.53 10.52
C LEU A 332 -7.82 -1.26 10.24
N GLU A 333 -6.93 -1.61 11.15
CA GLU A 333 -5.47 -1.58 10.96
C GLU A 333 -5.04 -2.54 9.83
N ALA A 334 -5.55 -3.77 9.84
CA ALA A 334 -5.28 -4.78 8.83
C ALA A 334 -5.88 -4.44 7.44
N GLN A 335 -6.97 -3.68 7.34
CA GLN A 335 -7.43 -3.14 6.06
C GLN A 335 -6.69 -1.85 5.64
N GLY A 336 -5.81 -1.28 6.48
CA GLY A 336 -5.12 -0.02 6.22
C GLY A 336 -6.07 1.19 6.22
N LEU A 337 -7.04 1.21 7.13
CA LEU A 337 -8.12 2.19 7.22
C LEU A 337 -7.88 3.16 8.40
N ASN A 338 -6.72 3.81 8.41
CA ASN A 338 -6.26 4.71 9.47
C ASN A 338 -7.31 5.76 9.89
N GLU A 339 -8.03 6.32 8.91
CA GLU A 339 -9.12 7.28 9.11
C GLU A 339 -10.31 6.66 9.83
N ILE A 340 -10.71 5.44 9.47
CA ILE A 340 -11.85 4.76 10.09
C ILE A 340 -11.48 4.25 11.50
N LEU A 341 -10.23 3.80 11.68
CA LEU A 341 -9.66 3.43 12.97
C LEU A 341 -9.67 4.62 13.94
N LEU A 342 -9.12 5.76 13.52
CA LEU A 342 -9.09 6.98 14.33
C LEU A 342 -10.49 7.57 14.53
N TYR A 343 -11.37 7.54 13.53
CA TYR A 343 -12.77 7.97 13.65
C TYR A 343 -13.54 7.14 14.68
N TRP A 344 -13.39 5.81 14.65
CA TRP A 344 -13.99 4.93 15.65
C TRP A 344 -13.49 5.28 17.05
N MET A 345 -12.16 5.31 17.26
CA MET A 345 -11.60 5.61 18.58
C MET A 345 -11.96 7.02 19.09
N ASP A 346 -12.07 8.02 18.20
CA ASP A 346 -12.46 9.40 18.51
C ASP A 346 -13.93 9.50 18.96
N LYS A 347 -14.85 8.79 18.29
CA LYS A 347 -16.29 8.86 18.58
C LYS A 347 -16.74 7.94 19.72
N THR A 348 -15.90 7.00 20.15
CA THR A 348 -16.21 6.08 21.26
C THR A 348 -15.41 6.37 22.55
N GLY A 349 -14.63 7.46 22.59
CA GLY A 349 -13.84 7.84 23.77
C GLY A 349 -12.54 7.04 23.96
N LEU A 350 -12.21 6.07 23.11
CA LEU A 350 -10.96 5.30 23.22
C LEU A 350 -9.72 6.18 23.07
N MET A 351 -9.82 7.32 22.36
CA MET A 351 -8.74 8.32 22.29
C MET A 351 -8.43 9.01 23.63
N GLU A 352 -9.31 8.98 24.64
CA GLU A 352 -9.03 9.55 25.97
C GLU A 352 -7.89 8.78 26.66
N VAL A 353 -7.87 7.45 26.51
CA VAL A 353 -6.80 6.55 26.97
C VAL A 353 -5.44 6.91 26.36
N VAL A 354 -5.42 7.52 25.18
CA VAL A 354 -4.20 7.91 24.44
C VAL A 354 -3.68 9.28 24.88
N ILE A 355 -4.45 10.03 25.67
CA ILE A 355 -4.08 11.35 26.23
C ILE A 355 -3.55 11.21 27.66
N ASP A 356 -3.94 10.14 28.37
CA ASP A 356 -3.51 9.82 29.74
C ASP A 356 -2.17 9.01 29.80
N PHE A 357 -1.49 8.82 28.66
CA PHE A 357 -0.22 8.07 28.50
C PHE A 357 0.90 8.92 27.88
#